data_AF-A0A939SPS4-F1
#
_entry.id   AF-A0A939SPS4-F1
#
_cell.length_a   1.000
_cell.length_b   1.000
_cell.length_c   1.000
_cell.angle_alpha   90.00
_cell.angle_beta   90.00
_cell.angle_gamma   90.00
#
_symmetry.space_group_name_H-M   'P 1'
#
loop_
_entity.id
_entity.type
_entity.pdbx_description
1 polymer ?
#
loop_
_entity_poly.entity_id
_entity_poly.type
_entity_poly.pdbx_seq_one_letter_code
_entity_poly.pdbx_strand_id
1 'polypeptide(L)'
;MRFALTVTGPAYGTQQASSAGNLPEPCCRKAMSWRAFFYREGVLNANQLTAPASDEFDLVRGWQSLHDEHGVALHICVAAALRRGVTDEREAQQLALPATFAAGFYLERARR
;
A
#
# COMPACT_ATOMS: atom_id res chain seq x y z
N MET A 1 14.12 -14.77 9.25
CA MET A 1 14.42 -14.11 7.95
C MET A 1 13.48 -12.93 7.79
N ARG A 2 13.84 -11.92 6.99
CA ARG A 2 12.98 -10.77 6.68
C ARG A 2 12.61 -10.83 5.21
N PHE A 3 11.33 -10.77 4.89
CA PHE A 3 10.85 -10.77 3.51
C PHE A 3 10.38 -9.37 3.12
N ALA A 4 10.69 -8.95 1.90
CA ALA A 4 10.23 -7.71 1.32
C ALA A 4 9.50 -8.01 0.02
N LEU A 5 8.21 -7.72 -0.02
CA LEU A 5 7.40 -7.79 -1.22
C LEU A 5 7.43 -6.43 -1.90
N THR A 6 7.72 -6.39 -3.21
CA THR A 6 7.58 -5.17 -3.99
C THR A 6 6.31 -5.24 -4.82
N VAL A 7 5.39 -4.30 -4.60
CA VAL A 7 4.12 -4.19 -5.33
C VAL A 7 4.24 -3.04 -6.32
N THR A 8 4.13 -3.35 -7.62
CA THR A 8 4.30 -2.37 -8.69
C THR A 8 3.04 -1.97 -9.43
N GLY A 9 1.96 -2.76 -9.31
CA GLY A 9 0.69 -2.51 -9.99
C GLY A 9 -0.35 -1.82 -9.12
N PRO A 10 -1.29 -1.09 -9.73
CA PRO A 10 -2.37 -0.39 -9.02
C PRO A 10 -3.33 -1.35 -8.32
N ALA A 11 -4.15 -0.83 -7.40
CA ALA A 11 -5.17 -1.61 -6.71
C ALA A 11 -6.17 -2.28 -7.67
N TYR A 12 -6.56 -1.56 -8.72
CA TYR A 12 -7.46 -2.03 -9.77
C TYR A 12 -6.85 -1.73 -11.15
N GLY A 13 -7.19 -2.55 -12.15
CA GLY A 13 -6.74 -2.41 -13.54
C GLY A 13 -5.71 -3.46 -13.99
N THR A 14 -4.90 -4.00 -13.06
CA THR A 14 -4.00 -5.12 -13.36
C THR A 14 -4.02 -6.15 -12.22
N GLN A 15 -3.74 -7.42 -12.51
CA GLN A 15 -3.71 -8.48 -11.51
C GLN A 15 -2.47 -8.42 -10.59
N GLN A 16 -1.50 -7.53 -10.85
CA GLN A 16 -0.22 -7.52 -10.12
C GLN A 16 -0.39 -7.28 -8.62
N ALA A 17 -1.30 -6.38 -8.22
CA ALA A 17 -1.54 -6.09 -6.80
C ALA A 17 -2.39 -7.18 -6.13
N SER A 18 -3.39 -7.73 -6.83
CA SER A 18 -4.24 -8.81 -6.31
C SER A 18 -3.44 -10.10 -6.07
N SER A 19 -2.53 -10.46 -6.99
CA SER A 19 -1.64 -11.62 -6.81
C SER A 19 -0.67 -11.43 -5.64
N ALA A 20 -0.25 -10.19 -5.37
CA ALA A 20 0.58 -9.84 -4.23
C ALA A 20 -0.21 -9.86 -2.90
N GLY A 21 -1.48 -9.46 -2.90
CA GLY A 21 -2.37 -9.56 -1.74
C GLY A 21 -2.71 -11.00 -1.36
N ASN A 22 -2.73 -11.91 -2.33
CA ASN A 22 -2.97 -13.35 -2.14
C ASN A 22 -1.72 -14.15 -1.73
N LEU A 23 -0.69 -13.50 -1.17
CA LEU A 23 0.47 -14.21 -0.64
C LEU A 23 0.00 -15.21 0.43
N PRO A 24 0.26 -16.52 0.26
CA PRO A 24 -0.37 -17.52 1.08
C PRO A 24 0.07 -17.34 2.56
N GLU A 25 -0.90 -17.50 3.45
CA GLU A 25 -0.78 -17.60 4.93
C GLU A 25 0.46 -18.34 5.48
N PRO A 26 1.06 -19.36 4.83
CA PRO A 26 2.22 -20.08 5.37
C PRO A 26 3.45 -19.20 5.64
N CYS A 27 3.58 -18.04 4.98
CA CYS A 27 4.65 -17.07 5.31
C CYS A 27 4.46 -16.41 6.67
N CYS A 28 3.22 -16.29 7.16
CA CYS A 28 2.87 -15.72 8.46
C CYS A 28 2.95 -16.73 9.63
N ARG A 29 3.04 -18.05 9.35
CA ARG A 29 3.00 -19.11 10.38
C ARG A 29 4.35 -19.41 11.08
N LYS A 30 5.44 -18.74 10.72
CA LYS A 30 6.70 -18.74 11.48
C LYS A 30 7.05 -17.29 11.77
N ALA A 31 7.67 -17.02 12.93
CA ALA A 31 8.10 -15.69 13.44
C ALA A 31 8.97 -14.89 12.44
N MET A 32 8.35 -14.43 11.35
CA MET A 32 8.97 -13.91 10.16
C MET A 32 8.38 -12.53 9.91
N SER A 33 9.14 -11.49 10.21
CA SER A 33 8.73 -10.13 9.90
C SER A 33 8.83 -9.89 8.40
N TRP A 34 7.74 -9.42 7.80
CA TRP A 34 7.70 -9.07 6.39
C TRP A 34 7.10 -7.69 6.17
N ARG A 35 7.52 -7.05 5.08
CA ARG A 35 7.10 -5.71 4.69
C ARG A 35 6.68 -5.69 3.22
N ALA A 36 5.68 -4.89 2.90
CA ALA A 36 5.33 -4.57 1.53
C ALA A 36 5.87 -3.18 1.18
N PHE A 37 6.51 -3.06 0.02
CA PHE A 37 6.98 -1.80 -0.53
C PHE A 37 6.28 -1.53 -1.86
N PHE A 38 5.50 -0.46 -1.91
CA PHE A 38 4.71 -0.08 -3.06
C PHE A 38 5.45 1.00 -3.86
N TYR A 39 5.66 0.71 -5.14
CA TYR A 39 6.41 1.56 -6.06
C TYR A 39 5.72 1.62 -7.43
N ARG A 40 6.11 2.56 -8.29
CA ARG A 40 5.45 2.81 -9.59
C ARG A 40 3.95 3.04 -9.40
N GLU A 41 3.11 2.23 -10.03
CA GLU A 41 1.65 2.31 -9.92
C GLU A 41 1.12 1.63 -8.65
N GLY A 42 1.96 0.83 -7.98
CA GLY A 42 1.72 0.24 -6.67
C GLY A 42 1.25 1.22 -5.62
N VAL A 43 1.71 2.47 -5.68
CA VAL A 43 1.33 3.51 -4.72
C VAL A 43 -0.16 3.82 -4.70
N LEU A 44 -0.90 3.48 -5.76
CA LEU A 44 -2.35 3.65 -5.82
C LEU A 44 -3.10 2.72 -4.86
N ASN A 45 -2.45 1.69 -4.32
CA ASN A 45 -3.00 0.86 -3.23
C ASN A 45 -3.14 1.62 -1.90
N ALA A 46 -2.53 2.81 -1.76
CA ALA A 46 -2.67 3.66 -0.59
C ALA A 46 -3.60 4.87 -0.82
N ASN A 47 -4.43 4.84 -1.87
CA ASN A 47 -5.42 5.89 -2.10
C ASN A 47 -6.72 5.60 -1.33
N GLN A 48 -7.04 6.43 -0.33
CA GLN A 48 -8.25 6.30 0.48
C GLN A 48 -9.55 6.54 -0.29
N LEU A 49 -9.46 7.20 -1.46
CA LEU A 49 -10.60 7.50 -2.31
C LEU A 49 -10.96 6.34 -3.26
N THR A 50 -10.29 5.21 -3.13
CA THR A 50 -10.60 4.01 -3.91
C THR A 50 -11.95 3.45 -3.47
N ALA A 51 -12.89 3.37 -4.40
CA ALA A 51 -14.27 2.97 -4.14
C ALA A 51 -14.67 1.84 -5.12
N PRO A 52 -14.33 0.58 -4.82
CA PRO A 52 -14.79 -0.57 -5.60
C PRO A 52 -16.32 -0.72 -5.55
N ALA A 53 -16.87 -1.47 -6.50
CA ALA A 53 -18.27 -1.88 -6.44
C ALA A 53 -18.51 -2.80 -5.23
N SER A 54 -19.77 -2.91 -4.79
CA SER A 54 -20.14 -3.67 -3.57
C SER A 54 -19.86 -5.17 -3.66
N ASP A 55 -19.74 -5.71 -4.87
CA ASP A 55 -19.45 -7.10 -5.20
C ASP A 55 -17.98 -7.34 -5.58
N GLU A 56 -17.14 -6.30 -5.56
CA GLU A 56 -15.71 -6.39 -5.81
C GLU A 56 -14.91 -6.49 -4.51
N PHE A 57 -13.74 -7.13 -4.58
CA PHE A 57 -12.84 -7.21 -3.43
C PHE A 57 -12.12 -5.89 -3.19
N ASP A 58 -12.30 -5.31 -1.99
CA ASP A 58 -11.60 -4.08 -1.60
C ASP A 58 -10.13 -4.33 -1.27
N LEU A 59 -9.26 -4.21 -2.28
CA LEU A 59 -7.84 -4.49 -2.12
C LEU A 59 -7.13 -3.52 -1.16
N VAL A 60 -7.57 -2.26 -1.06
CA VAL A 60 -6.98 -1.29 -0.13
C VAL A 60 -7.26 -1.73 1.30
N ARG A 61 -8.50 -2.12 1.60
CA ARG A 61 -8.85 -2.71 2.90
C ARG A 61 -8.17 -4.05 3.15
N GLY A 62 -7.96 -4.86 2.11
CA GLY A 62 -7.21 -6.11 2.21
C GLY A 62 -5.79 -5.89 2.75
N TRP A 63 -5.09 -4.87 2.24
CA TRP A 63 -3.79 -4.48 2.76
C TRP A 63 -3.85 -3.99 4.21
N GLN A 64 -4.84 -3.15 4.55
CA GLN A 64 -5.02 -2.66 5.92
C GLN A 64 -5.29 -3.80 6.91
N SER A 65 -6.15 -4.75 6.54
CA SER A 65 -6.46 -5.92 7.37
C SER A 65 -5.20 -6.77 7.61
N LEU A 66 -4.39 -6.95 6.58
CA LEU A 66 -3.10 -7.63 6.69
C LEU A 66 -2.11 -6.88 7.62
N HIS A 67 -2.09 -5.55 7.59
CA HIS A 67 -1.31 -4.74 8.53
C HIS A 67 -1.78 -4.96 9.97
N ASP A 68 -3.10 -4.90 10.20
CA ASP A 68 -3.70 -5.00 11.53
C ASP A 68 -3.58 -6.41 12.12
N GLU A 69 -3.83 -7.45 11.32
CA GLU A 69 -3.85 -8.85 11.76
C GLU A 69 -2.44 -9.46 11.91
N HIS A 70 -1.50 -9.04 11.06
CA HIS A 70 -0.19 -9.68 10.97
C HIS A 70 1.00 -8.73 11.19
N GLY A 71 0.75 -7.45 11.46
CA GLY A 71 1.81 -6.46 11.72
C GLY A 71 2.66 -6.15 10.49
N VAL A 72 2.12 -6.33 9.29
CA VAL A 72 2.85 -6.11 8.03
C VAL A 72 3.06 -4.63 7.82
N ALA A 73 4.33 -4.22 7.67
CA ALA A 73 4.63 -2.82 7.40
C ALA A 73 4.38 -2.49 5.92
N LEU A 74 3.46 -1.56 5.65
CA LEU A 74 3.04 -1.16 4.30
C LEU A 74 3.71 0.16 3.90
N HIS A 75 4.80 0.10 3.17
CA HIS A 75 5.61 1.27 2.84
C HIS A 75 5.35 1.78 1.42
N ILE A 76 5.11 3.09 1.30
CA ILE A 76 4.84 3.76 0.04
C ILE A 76 6.01 4.64 -0.36
N CYS A 77 6.48 4.51 -1.59
CA CYS A 77 7.48 5.43 -2.14
C CYS A 77 6.89 6.85 -2.30
N VAL A 78 7.36 7.80 -1.47
CA VAL A 78 6.90 9.20 -1.50
C VAL A 78 6.93 9.82 -2.91
N ALA A 79 8.04 9.68 -3.63
CA ALA A 79 8.21 10.34 -4.92
C ALA A 79 7.26 9.78 -5.99
N ALA A 80 6.94 8.48 -5.91
CA ALA A 80 5.99 7.85 -6.82
C ALA A 80 4.54 8.21 -6.46
N ALA A 81 4.22 8.32 -5.16
CA ALA A 81 2.92 8.68 -4.63
C ALA A 81 2.52 10.12 -5.01
N LEU A 82 3.42 11.09 -4.78
CA LEU A 82 3.17 12.50 -5.12
C LEU A 82 2.89 12.70 -6.61
N ARG A 83 3.63 12.02 -7.50
CA ARG A 83 3.39 12.06 -8.96
C ARG A 83 2.05 11.45 -9.40
N ARG A 84 1.34 10.77 -8.51
CA ARG A 84 0.08 10.06 -8.78
C ARG A 84 -1.07 10.54 -7.89
N GLY A 85 -0.92 11.69 -7.22
CA GLY A 85 -1.98 12.28 -6.41
C GLY A 85 -2.28 11.53 -5.11
N VAL A 86 -1.34 10.72 -4.62
CA VAL A 86 -1.43 10.05 -3.32
C VAL A 86 -0.59 10.85 -2.32
N THR A 87 -1.26 11.57 -1.41
CA THR A 87 -0.62 12.52 -0.49
C THR A 87 -1.13 12.32 0.94
N ASP A 88 -0.21 12.26 1.91
CA ASP A 88 -0.58 12.36 3.33
C ASP A 88 -0.88 13.81 3.71
N GLU A 89 -1.34 14.00 4.94
CA GLU A 89 -1.68 15.31 5.50
C GLU A 89 -0.52 16.32 5.38
N ARG A 90 0.72 15.87 5.60
CA ARG A 90 1.88 16.76 5.58
C ARG A 90 2.21 17.23 4.17
N GLU A 91 2.31 16.32 3.21
CA GLU A 91 2.61 16.66 1.82
C GLU A 91 1.44 17.43 1.17
N ALA A 92 0.21 17.07 1.53
CA ALA A 92 -1.01 17.78 1.12
C ALA A 92 -0.97 19.24 1.56
N GLN A 93 -0.64 19.51 2.83
CA GLN A 93 -0.49 20.88 3.35
C GLN A 93 0.64 21.65 2.64
N GLN A 94 1.80 21.02 2.42
CA GLN A 94 2.95 21.66 1.78
C GLN A 94 2.69 22.04 0.32
N LEU A 95 1.90 21.24 -0.39
CA LEU A 95 1.62 21.42 -1.82
C LEU A 95 0.27 22.10 -2.09
N ALA A 96 -0.48 22.47 -1.05
CA ALA A 96 -1.86 22.98 -1.15
C ALA A 96 -2.78 22.03 -1.94
N LEU A 97 -2.70 20.73 -1.63
CA LEU A 97 -3.49 19.65 -2.22
C LEU A 97 -4.41 19.00 -1.16
N PRO A 98 -5.47 18.28 -1.57
CA PRO A 98 -6.24 17.46 -0.65
C PRO A 98 -5.46 16.19 -0.23
N ALA A 99 -5.60 15.78 1.03
CA ALA A 99 -5.05 14.51 1.51
C ALA A 99 -5.86 13.32 0.97
N THR A 100 -5.15 12.32 0.45
CA THR A 100 -5.74 11.14 -0.22
C THR A 100 -5.14 9.83 0.28
N PHE A 101 -4.26 9.88 1.28
CA PHE A 101 -3.54 8.72 1.78
C PHE A 101 -4.39 7.87 2.73
N ALA A 102 -4.46 6.57 2.48
CA ALA A 102 -5.16 5.61 3.32
C ALA A 102 -4.40 5.36 4.64
N ALA A 103 -5.15 5.15 5.73
CA ALA A 103 -4.61 4.74 7.02
C ALA A 103 -3.91 3.36 6.94
N GLY A 104 -3.00 3.08 7.87
CA GLY A 104 -2.25 1.82 7.94
C GLY A 104 -1.04 1.72 6.98
N PHE A 105 -0.88 2.71 6.09
CA PHE A 105 0.29 2.84 5.23
C PHE A 105 1.31 3.82 5.82
N TYR A 106 2.57 3.73 5.37
CA TYR A 106 3.66 4.62 5.77
C TYR A 106 4.35 5.21 4.54
N LEU A 107 4.36 6.54 4.42
CA LEU A 107 5.13 7.23 3.40
C LEU A 107 6.62 7.19 3.75
N GLU A 108 7.39 6.45 2.95
CA GLU A 108 8.81 6.29 3.13
C GLU A 108 9.55 7.19 2.14
N ARG A 109 10.27 8.18 2.68
CA ARG A 109 11.32 8.87 1.93
C ARG A 109 12.51 7.93 1.90
N ALA A 110 13.08 7.68 0.72
CA ALA A 110 14.36 6.97 0.62
C ALA A 110 15.35 7.71 1.53
N ARG A 111 15.75 7.08 2.64
CA ARG A 111 16.78 7.64 3.51
C ARG A 111 18.05 7.68 2.66
N ARG A 112 18.63 8.87 2.52
CA ARG A 112 19.96 9.04 1.94
C ARG A 112 20.98 8.31 2.80
#